data_AF-A0A1A9I0W3-F1
#
_entry.id   AF-A0A1A9I0W3-F1
#
_cell.length_a   1.000
_cell.length_b   1.000
_cell.length_c   1.000
_cell.angle_alpha   90.00
_cell.angle_beta   90.00
_cell.angle_gamma   90.00
#
_symmetry.space_group_name_H-M   'P 1'
#
loop_
_entity.id
_entity.type
_entity.pdbx_description
1 polymer ?
#
loop_
_entity_poly.entity_id
_entity_poly.type
_entity_poly.pdbx_seq_one_letter_code
_entity_poly.pdbx_strand_id
1 'polypeptide(L)'
;MEHKYDDVEHIKEQEYEQELHQAQRKDFKFSWVSSSAYLFYLTITCLILFTWGGCYRLYTKRFEKPKVTIQESTLYTPKYK
;
A
#
# COMPACT_ATOMS: atom_id res chain seq x y z
N MET A 1 -1.46 11.67 59.12
CA MET A 1 -1.63 12.61 57.99
C MET A 1 -0.69 12.28 56.84
N GLU A 2 0.48 11.67 57.09
CA GLU A 2 1.39 11.15 56.04
C GLU A 2 0.76 10.09 55.13
N HIS A 3 0.11 9.06 55.68
CA HIS A 3 -0.44 7.96 54.89
C HIS A 3 -1.42 8.39 53.77
N LYS A 4 -2.17 9.48 54.00
CA LYS A 4 -3.09 10.03 53.00
C LYS A 4 -2.35 10.73 51.85
N TYR A 5 -1.15 11.25 52.11
CA TYR A 5 -0.32 11.90 51.10
C TYR A 5 0.38 10.86 50.22
N ASP A 6 0.87 9.78 50.83
CA ASP A 6 1.45 8.63 50.13
C ASP A 6 0.45 7.99 49.16
N ASP A 7 -0.81 7.80 49.60
CA ASP A 7 -1.88 7.27 48.74
C ASP A 7 -2.17 8.19 47.53
N VAL A 8 -2.12 9.50 47.71
CA VAL A 8 -2.38 10.49 46.63
C VAL A 8 -1.22 10.53 45.64
N GLU A 9 0.02 10.37 46.11
CA GLU A 9 1.20 10.29 45.26
C GLU A 9 1.18 9.03 44.39
N HIS A 10 0.84 7.87 44.98
CA HIS A 10 0.67 6.63 44.24
C HIS A 10 -0.46 6.67 43.21
N ILE A 11 -1.59 7.31 43.50
CA ILE A 11 -2.68 7.50 42.53
C ILE A 11 -2.19 8.32 41.34
N LYS A 12 -1.43 9.39 41.59
CA LYS A 12 -0.89 10.26 40.54
C LYS A 12 0.15 9.53 39.67
N GLU A 13 1.00 8.70 40.27
CA GLU A 13 1.92 7.84 39.54
C GLU A 13 1.17 6.83 38.66
N GLN A 14 0.10 6.21 39.19
CA GLN A 14 -0.72 5.27 38.42
C GLN A 14 -1.47 5.93 37.26
N GLU A 15 -2.01 7.14 37.46
CA GLU A 15 -2.64 7.91 36.39
C GLU A 15 -1.62 8.28 35.30
N TYR A 16 -0.43 8.74 35.68
CA TYR A 16 0.64 9.06 34.75
C TYR A 16 1.09 7.85 33.92
N GLU A 17 1.30 6.70 34.56
CA GLU A 17 1.63 5.45 33.86
C GLU A 17 0.50 5.01 32.91
N GLN A 18 -0.77 5.20 33.29
CA GLN A 18 -1.90 4.92 32.42
C GLN A 18 -1.97 5.86 31.21
N GLU A 19 -1.69 7.14 31.38
CA GLU A 19 -1.61 8.10 30.29
C GLU A 19 -0.49 7.75 29.31
N LEU A 20 0.69 7.39 29.82
CA LEU A 20 1.82 6.91 29.00
C LEU A 20 1.44 5.63 28.24
N HIS A 21 0.84 4.65 28.92
CA HIS A 21 0.38 3.42 28.29
C HIS A 21 -0.68 3.70 27.21
N GLN A 22 -1.59 4.64 27.44
CA GLN A 22 -2.62 4.99 26.46
C GLN A 22 -2.04 5.71 25.24
N ALA A 23 -1.06 6.60 25.45
CA ALA A 23 -0.31 7.23 24.36
C ALA A 23 0.45 6.18 23.54
N GLN A 24 1.15 5.28 24.22
CA GLN A 24 1.96 4.22 23.59
C GLN A 24 1.12 3.20 22.82
N ARG A 25 -0.12 2.92 23.23
CA ARG A 25 -1.05 2.05 22.49
C ARG A 25 -1.60 2.70 21.22
N LYS A 26 -1.68 4.04 21.20
CA LYS A 26 -2.05 4.81 19.99
C LYS A 26 -0.90 4.88 18.99
N ASP A 27 0.34 4.62 19.44
CA ASP A 27 1.51 4.60 18.58
C ASP A 27 1.60 3.30 17.76
N PHE A 28 1.62 3.47 16.44
CA PHE A 28 1.75 2.38 15.46
C PHE A 28 3.04 1.55 15.62
N LYS A 29 4.08 2.10 16.26
CA LYS A 29 5.35 1.37 16.48
C LYS A 29 5.19 0.22 17.48
N PHE A 30 4.35 0.37 18.50
CA PHE A 30 4.19 -0.65 19.55
C PHE A 30 3.18 -1.74 19.16
N SER A 31 2.28 -1.44 18.23
CA SER A 31 1.25 -2.38 17.73
C SER A 31 1.66 -3.12 16.45
N TRP A 32 2.96 -3.35 16.23
CA TRP A 32 3.51 -3.95 15.00
C TRP A 32 2.85 -5.29 14.62
N VAL A 33 2.61 -6.16 15.62
CA VAL A 33 1.91 -7.44 15.41
C VAL A 33 0.44 -7.24 15.07
N SER A 34 -0.24 -6.30 15.74
CA SER A 34 -1.67 -6.00 15.48
C SER A 34 -1.88 -5.28 14.14
N SER A 35 -0.90 -4.50 13.67
CA SER A 35 -0.95 -3.76 12.41
C SER A 35 -0.54 -4.60 11.19
N SER A 36 0.11 -5.75 11.40
CA SER A 36 0.62 -6.60 10.33
C SER A 36 -0.47 -7.14 9.40
N ALA A 37 -1.62 -7.55 9.95
CA ALA A 37 -2.75 -8.06 9.16
C ALA A 37 -3.32 -6.97 8.24
N TYR A 38 -3.47 -5.75 8.75
CA TYR A 38 -3.94 -4.62 7.95
C TYR A 38 -3.00 -4.31 6.78
N LEU A 39 -1.69 -4.22 7.05
CA LEU A 39 -0.68 -4.00 6.00
C LEU A 39 -0.63 -5.15 4.99
N PHE A 40 -0.86 -6.39 5.41
CA PHE A 40 -0.97 -7.54 4.52
C PHE A 40 -2.13 -7.38 3.53
N TYR A 41 -3.33 -7.04 4.00
CA TYR A 41 -4.47 -6.82 3.09
C TYR A 41 -4.27 -5.62 2.17
N LEU A 42 -3.65 -4.54 2.67
CA LEU A 42 -3.36 -3.35 1.87
C LEU A 42 -2.37 -3.67 0.73
N THR A 43 -1.30 -4.41 1.03
CA THR A 43 -0.31 -4.82 0.03
C THR A 43 -0.92 -5.75 -1.02
N ILE A 44 -1.68 -6.77 -0.61
CA ILE A 44 -2.38 -7.67 -1.54
C ILE A 44 -3.36 -6.89 -2.43
N THR A 45 -4.13 -5.95 -1.85
CA THR A 45 -5.05 -5.10 -2.63
C THR A 45 -4.31 -4.24 -3.63
N CYS A 46 -3.17 -3.65 -3.25
CA CYS A 46 -2.35 -2.86 -4.15
C CYS A 46 -1.81 -3.70 -5.32
N LEU A 47 -1.33 -4.92 -5.05
CA LEU A 47 -0.88 -5.86 -6.08
C LEU A 47 -2.01 -6.23 -7.03
N ILE A 48 -3.20 -6.55 -6.52
CA ILE A 48 -4.36 -6.89 -7.35
C ILE A 48 -4.74 -5.70 -8.23
N LEU A 49 -4.85 -4.49 -7.67
CA LEU A 49 -5.18 -3.29 -8.44
C LEU A 49 -4.13 -3.01 -9.53
N PHE A 50 -2.84 -3.18 -9.22
CA PHE A 50 -1.77 -2.96 -10.18
C PHE A 50 -1.78 -3.99 -11.31
N THR A 51 -1.87 -5.28 -10.98
CA THR A 51 -1.94 -6.35 -11.98
C THR A 51 -3.19 -6.21 -12.84
N TRP A 52 -4.36 -6.02 -12.23
CA TRP A 52 -5.62 -5.87 -12.94
C TRP A 52 -5.61 -4.61 -13.82
N GLY A 53 -5.18 -3.48 -13.27
CA GLY A 53 -5.05 -2.23 -14.00
C GLY A 53 -4.08 -2.35 -15.18
N GLY A 54 -2.95 -3.02 -14.99
CA GLY A 54 -1.96 -3.31 -16.03
C GLY A 54 -2.53 -4.20 -17.13
N CYS A 55 -3.16 -5.33 -16.77
CA CYS A 55 -3.80 -6.25 -17.72
C CYS A 55 -4.93 -5.55 -18.50
N TYR A 56 -5.75 -4.74 -17.83
CA TYR A 56 -6.85 -4.00 -18.46
C TYR A 56 -6.32 -2.97 -19.47
N ARG A 57 -5.28 -2.22 -19.11
CA ARG A 57 -4.64 -1.25 -20.02
C ARG A 57 -4.05 -1.94 -21.24
N LEU A 58 -3.40 -3.09 -21.05
CA LEU A 58 -2.82 -3.87 -22.14
C LEU A 58 -3.90 -4.46 -23.07
N TYR A 59 -5.00 -4.96 -22.49
CA TYR A 59 -6.14 -5.49 -23.25
C TYR A 59 -6.78 -4.42 -24.15
N THR A 60 -6.97 -3.22 -23.61
CA THR A 60 -7.61 -2.11 -24.36
C THR A 60 -6.68 -1.44 -25.36
N LYS A 61 -5.36 -1.39 -25.08
CA LYS A 61 -4.33 -0.84 -25.97
C LYS A 61 -3.59 -1.94 -26.71
N ARG A 62 -4.35 -2.82 -27.38
CA ARG A 62 -3.77 -3.81 -28.29
C ARG A 62 -3.02 -3.11 -29.43
N PHE A 63 -1.96 -3.74 -29.92
CA PHE A 63 -1.22 -3.23 -31.06
C PHE A 63 -2.12 -3.22 -32.31
N GLU A 64 -2.35 -2.05 -32.86
CA GLU A 64 -2.95 -1.88 -34.17
C GLU A 64 -1.83 -1.66 -35.17
N LYS A 65 -1.74 -2.54 -36.18
CA LYS A 65 -0.70 -2.44 -37.20
C LYS A 65 -0.89 -1.10 -37.94
N PRO A 66 0.08 -0.17 -37.87
CA PRO A 66 -0.06 1.10 -38.56
C PRO A 66 -0.09 0.86 -40.07
N LYS A 67 -1.01 1.53 -40.77
CA LYS A 67 -1.00 1.59 -42.24
C LYS A 67 0.14 2.52 -42.67
N VAL A 68 1.33 1.95 -42.78
CA VAL A 68 2.49 2.62 -43.37
C VAL A 68 2.50 2.39 -44.88
N THR A 69 2.80 3.44 -45.65
CA THR A 69 3.06 3.33 -47.09
C THR A 69 4.41 2.67 -47.27
N ILE A 70 4.39 1.37 -47.58
CA ILE A 70 5.60 0.58 -47.82
C ILE A 70 6.03 0.82 -49.27
N GLN A 71 7.31 1.08 -49.49
CA GLN A 71 7.86 1.21 -50.85
C GLN A 71 7.81 -0.16 -51.55
N GLU A 72 7.34 -0.17 -52.80
CA GLU A 72 7.11 -1.42 -53.56
C GLU A 72 8.38 -2.27 -53.73
N SER A 73 9.56 -1.64 -53.75
CA SER A 73 10.87 -2.31 -53.83
C SER A 73 11.24 -3.10 -52.57
N THR A 74 10.61 -2.79 -51.44
CA THR A 74 10.84 -3.48 -50.15
C THR A 74 9.82 -4.59 -49.88
N LEU A 75 8.88 -4.78 -50.81
CA LEU A 75 7.85 -5.79 -50.68
C LEU A 75 8.47 -7.18 -50.92
N TYR A 76 8.25 -8.10 -49.98
CA TYR A 76 8.76 -9.48 -50.09
C TYR A 76 8.28 -10.17 -51.37
N THR A 77 7.05 -9.87 -51.78
CA THR A 77 6.50 -10.30 -53.06
C THR A 77 6.71 -9.19 -54.10
N PRO A 78 7.60 -9.38 -55.09
CA PRO A 78 7.84 -8.36 -56.10
C PRO A 78 6.60 -8.19 -56.98
N LYS A 79 6.23 -6.94 -57.25
CA LYS A 79 5.22 -6.59 -58.26
C LYS A 79 5.92 -6.16 -59.54
N TYR A 80 5.61 -6.83 -60.64
CA TYR A 80 6.09 -6.47 -61.97
C TYR A 80 4.99 -5.68 -62.71
N LYS A 81 5.40 -4.67 -63.50
CA LYS A 81 4.51 -3.91 -64.39
C LYS A 81 4.46 -4.55 -65.77
#